data_AF-A0A9N9P3C9-F1
#
_entry.id   AF-A0A9N9P3C9-F1
#
_cell.length_a   1.000
_cell.length_b   1.000
_cell.length_c   1.000
_cell.angle_alpha   90.00
_cell.angle_beta   90.00
_cell.angle_gamma   90.00
#
_symmetry.space_group_name_H-M   'P 1'
#
loop_
_entity.id
_entity.type
_entity.pdbx_description
1 polymer ?
#
loop_
_entity_poly.entity_id
_entity_poly.type
_entity_poly.pdbx_seq_one_letter_code
_entity_poly.pdbx_strand_id
1 'polypeptide(L)' 'VAKFNFIFELASGFAYIQIDFSDQTTLAYAQKREGRCLAKVSPNTYLWACKKKHQWEASYKNMKQNYRWCNICL' A
#
# COMPACT_ATOMS: atom_id res chain seq x y z
N VAL A 1 4.52 -2.03 25.69
CA VAL A 1 5.86 -2.42 26.16
C VAL A 1 6.26 -3.67 25.38
N ALA A 2 7.18 -3.70 24.41
CA ALA A 2 8.30 -2.85 24.04
C ALA A 2 8.26 -2.59 22.51
N LYS A 3 8.64 -1.38 22.09
CA LYS A 3 8.72 -0.95 20.69
C LYS A 3 10.18 -0.70 20.34
N PHE A 4 10.60 -1.23 19.19
CA PHE A 4 11.42 -0.53 18.19
C PHE A 4 12.67 0.18 18.70
N ASN A 5 13.81 -0.50 18.81
CA ASN A 5 15.08 0.24 19.01
C ASN A 5 16.38 -0.42 18.50
N PHE A 6 16.36 -1.46 17.65
CA PHE A 6 17.64 -2.17 17.39
C PHE A 6 18.02 -2.60 15.97
N ILE A 7 17.43 -2.06 14.90
CA ILE A 7 18.02 -2.22 13.56
C ILE A 7 17.92 -0.90 12.80
N PHE A 8 18.69 0.09 13.27
CA PHE A 8 18.89 1.38 12.63
C PHE A 8 20.34 1.47 12.18
N GLU A 9 20.77 0.60 11.26
CA GLU A 9 22.08 0.80 10.61
C GLU A 9 22.11 0.23 9.19
N LEU A 10 22.34 1.14 8.24
CA LEU A 10 22.99 0.93 6.94
C LEU A 10 22.20 0.23 5.82
N ALA A 11 21.39 1.01 5.09
CA ALA A 11 21.48 1.06 3.62
C ALA A 11 20.62 2.20 3.04
N SER A 12 21.29 3.23 2.51
CA SER A 12 20.83 4.10 1.42
C SER A 12 19.47 4.81 1.56
N GLY A 13 19.50 6.10 1.95
CA GLY A 13 18.96 7.25 1.20
C GLY A 13 17.65 7.19 0.40
N PHE A 14 16.74 6.25 0.64
CA PHE A 14 15.45 6.18 -0.05
C PHE A 14 14.35 6.80 0.82
N ALA A 15 13.88 7.98 0.41
CA ALA A 15 12.71 8.64 0.95
C ALA A 15 11.42 7.90 0.57
N TYR A 16 11.17 6.76 1.20
CA TYR A 16 9.84 6.21 1.40
C TYR A 16 9.87 5.53 2.77
N ILE A 17 8.70 5.17 3.29
CA ILE A 17 8.51 4.29 4.46
C ILE A 17 8.29 5.05 5.77
N GLN A 18 7.06 5.54 5.92
CA GLN A 18 6.33 5.27 7.15
C GLN A 18 4.91 4.80 6.79
N ILE A 19 4.84 3.69 6.05
CA ILE A 19 3.63 2.86 6.04
C ILE A 19 3.85 1.94 7.24
N ASP A 20 3.02 2.05 8.27
CA ASP A 20 3.11 1.24 9.49
C ASP A 20 3.33 -0.24 9.17
N PHE A 21 4.23 -0.89 9.91
CA PHE A 21 4.64 -2.28 9.74
C PHE A 21 3.47 -3.30 9.71
N SER A 22 2.24 -2.91 10.06
CA SER A 22 1.04 -3.76 9.96
C SER A 22 0.49 -3.94 8.55
N ASP A 23 0.93 -3.15 7.56
CA ASP A 23 0.24 -3.05 6.26
C ASP A 23 0.96 -3.81 5.11
N GLN A 24 1.86 -4.75 5.42
CA GLN A 24 2.60 -5.53 4.41
C GLN A 24 1.66 -6.29 3.43
N THR A 25 0.47 -6.67 3.88
CA THR A 25 -0.52 -7.42 3.08
C THR A 25 -1.15 -6.59 1.96
N THR A 26 -1.24 -5.26 2.12
CA THR A 26 -1.81 -4.37 1.09
C THR A 26 -0.78 -4.06 0.00
N LEU A 27 0.48 -3.88 0.40
CA LEU A 27 1.61 -3.68 -0.52
C LEU A 27 1.79 -4.88 -1.45
N ALA A 28 1.86 -6.09 -0.89
CA ALA A 28 1.99 -7.32 -1.67
C ALA A 28 0.78 -7.54 -2.61
N TYR A 29 -0.43 -7.19 -2.16
CA TYR A 29 -1.63 -7.28 -2.98
C TYR A 29 -1.59 -6.33 -4.18
N ALA A 30 -1.16 -5.08 -3.96
CA ALA A 30 -1.02 -4.11 -5.04
C ALA A 30 0.04 -4.56 -6.07
N GLN A 31 1.19 -5.05 -5.60
CA GLN A 31 2.27 -5.54 -6.46
C GLN A 31 1.84 -6.72 -7.33
N LYS A 32 1.07 -7.68 -6.78
CA LYS A 32 0.50 -8.80 -7.55
C LYS A 32 -0.41 -8.34 -8.69
N ARG A 33 -0.94 -7.11 -8.62
CA ARG A 33 -1.80 -6.49 -9.62
C ARG A 33 -1.07 -5.45 -10.48
N GLU A 34 0.27 -5.48 -10.47
CA GLU A 34 1.13 -4.50 -11.15
C GLU A 34 0.82 -3.05 -10.75
N GLY A 35 0.38 -2.87 -9.51
CA GLY A 35 0.06 -1.58 -8.92
C GLY A 35 0.83 -1.30 -7.64
N ARG A 36 0.45 -0.21 -6.97
CA ARG A 36 1.11 0.29 -5.75
C ARG A 36 0.07 0.69 -4.73
N CYS A 37 0.35 0.44 -3.46
CA CYS A 37 -0.31 1.12 -2.35
C CYS A 37 0.55 2.34 -2.02
N LEU A 38 0.01 3.54 -2.22
CA LEU A 38 0.73 4.80 -2.09
C LEU A 38 0.75 5.29 -0.65
N ALA A 39 -0.38 5.19 0.04
CA ALA A 39 -0.54 5.67 1.41
C ALA A 39 -1.73 4.99 2.09
N LYS A 40 -1.76 5.05 3.42
CA LYS A 40 -2.94 4.73 4.23
C LYS A 40 -3.64 6.04 4.58
N VAL A 41 -4.86 6.22 4.07
CA VAL A 41 -5.64 7.47 4.21
C VAL A 41 -6.49 7.42 5.48
N SER A 42 -6.93 6.23 5.89
CA SER A 42 -7.68 6.00 7.13
C SER A 42 -7.37 4.60 7.68
N PRO A 43 -7.84 4.22 8.88
CA PRO A 43 -7.56 2.90 9.46
C PRO A 43 -7.84 1.72 8.52
N ASN A 44 -8.83 1.86 7.64
CA ASN A 44 -9.25 0.82 6.70
C ASN A 44 -9.11 1.22 5.22
N THR A 45 -8.80 2.47 4.91
CA THR A 45 -8.75 3.01 3.53
C THR A 45 -7.32 3.28 3.11
N TYR A 46 -7.00 2.87 1.89
CA TYR A 46 -5.69 3.05 1.29
C TYR A 46 -5.84 3.80 -0.03
N LEU A 47 -4.80 4.55 -0.38
CA LEU A 47 -4.63 5.15 -1.69
C LEU A 47 -3.91 4.15 -2.60
N TRP A 48 -4.56 3.72 -3.66
CA TRP A 48 -4.06 2.73 -4.61
C TRP A 48 -3.64 3.40 -5.91
N ALA A 49 -2.71 2.78 -6.64
CA ALA A 49 -2.36 3.15 -8.00
C ALA A 49 -2.23 1.92 -8.89
N CYS A 50 -2.74 1.98 -10.11
CA CYS A 50 -2.52 0.92 -11.11
C CYS A 50 -1.30 1.24 -12.00
N LYS A 51 -0.92 0.28 -12.85
CA LYS A 51 0.14 0.45 -13.86
C LYS A 51 -0.06 1.66 -14.80
N LYS A 52 -1.32 1.98 -15.14
CA LYS A 52 -1.69 3.17 -15.95
C LYS A 52 -1.65 4.49 -15.14
N LYS A 53 -1.18 4.46 -13.89
CA LYS A 53 -1.09 5.61 -12.96
C LYS A 53 -2.43 6.20 -12.51
N HIS A 54 -3.56 5.54 -12.76
CA HIS A 54 -4.82 5.91 -12.14
C HIS A 54 -4.74 5.67 -10.63
N GLN A 55 -5.31 6.59 -9.85
CA GLN A 55 -5.32 6.52 -8.40
C GLN A 55 -6.75 6.52 -7.89
N TRP A 56 -7.00 5.77 -6.82
CA TRP A 56 -8.30 5.74 -6.15
C TRP A 56 -8.14 5.33 -4.69
N GLU A 57 -9.07 5.80 -3.87
CA GLU A 57 -9.17 5.41 -2.47
C GLU A 57 -10.12 4.23 -2.31
N ALA A 58 -9.66 3.18 -1.64
CA ALA A 58 -10.50 2.03 -1.33
C ALA A 58 -9.98 1.27 -0.11
N SER A 59 -10.87 0.55 0.57
CA SER A 59 -10.45 -0.36 1.62
C SER A 59 -9.83 -1.63 1.05
N TYR A 60 -8.88 -2.23 1.77
CA TYR A 60 -8.30 -3.52 1.36
C TYR A 60 -9.36 -4.61 1.21
N LYS A 61 -10.38 -4.61 2.08
CA LYS A 61 -11.53 -5.52 2.01
C LYS A 61 -12.29 -5.33 0.69
N ASN A 62 -12.61 -4.09 0.33
CA ASN A 62 -13.31 -3.79 -0.92
C ASN A 62 -12.47 -4.17 -2.13
N MET A 63 -11.16 -3.92 -2.09
CA MET A 63 -10.24 -4.32 -3.16
C MET A 63 -10.22 -5.83 -3.37
N LYS A 64 -10.24 -6.62 -2.30
CA LYS A 64 -10.32 -8.09 -2.39
C LYS A 64 -11.65 -8.61 -2.93
N GLN A 65 -12.75 -7.92 -2.63
CA GLN A 65 -14.10 -8.33 -3.02
C GLN A 65 -14.47 -7.87 -4.44
N ASN A 66 -13.87 -6.79 -4.94
CA ASN A 66 -14.15 -6.27 -6.27
C ASN A 66 -13.42 -7.07 -7.36
N TYR A 67 -14.15 -7.41 -8.43
CA TYR A 67 -13.59 -8.10 -9.60
C TYR A 67 -12.68 -7.20 -10.44
N ARG A 68 -12.89 -5.89 -10.42
CA ARG A 68 -12.07 -4.90 -11.14
C ARG A 68 -11.00 -4.32 -10.22
N TRP A 69 -9.73 -4.54 -10.58
CA TRP A 69 -8.59 -3.98 -9.87
C TRP A 69 -8.56 -2.45 -9.92
N CYS A 70 -8.76 -1.86 -11.10
CA CYS A 70 -8.82 -0.42 -11.28
C CYS A 70 -10.16 -0.07 -11.94
N ASN A 71 -10.95 0.79 -11.28
CA ASN A 71 -12.24 1.24 -11.77
C ASN A 71 -12.15 2.27 -12.91
N ILE A 72 -10.98 2.92 -13.06
CA ILE A 72 -10.73 3.91 -14.10
C ILE A 72 -10.14 3.26 -15.37
N CYS A 73 -9.46 2.11 -15.26
CA CYS A 73 -8.98 1.40 -16.43
C CYS A 73 -10.16 0.88 -17.27
N LEU A 74 -10.26 1.41 -18.49
CA LEU A 74 -10.91 0.78 -19.64
C LEU A 74 -10.09 -0.43 -20.09
#